data_AF-A0A971IC37-F1
#
_entry.id   AF-A0A971IC37-F1
#
_cell.length_a   1.000
_cell.length_b   1.000
_cell.length_c   1.000
_cell.angle_alpha   90.00
_cell.angle_beta   90.00
_cell.angle_gamma   90.00
#
_symmetry.space_group_name_H-M   'P 1'
#
loop_
_entity.id
_entity.type
_entity.pdbx_description
1 polymer ?
#
loop_
_entity_poly.entity_id
_entity_poly.type
_entity_poly.pdbx_seq_one_letter_code
_entity_poly.pdbx_strand_id
1 'polypeptide(L)'
;MKTLSAQQQEVLELITETLGNMVSIVTIDAALIQPQAGKAAVFLEAPELEAESFDIHNVVWKFDVIAGTPTTQMLALESIFTVLDRITDSDLNYTTMRPVTWTAGSAGKFAAYQIELNPLDND
;
A
#
# COMPACT_ATOMS: atom_id res chain seq x y z
N MET A 1 18.85 14.07 -4.62
CA MET A 1 18.01 13.61 -3.50
C MET A 1 16.70 14.41 -3.46
N LYS A 2 15.62 13.76 -3.90
CA LYS A 2 14.25 14.29 -3.82
C LYS A 2 13.85 14.53 -2.36
N THR A 3 12.90 15.43 -2.11
CA THR A 3 12.29 15.57 -0.77
C THR A 3 11.38 14.37 -0.48
N LEU A 4 11.15 14.05 0.79
CA LEU A 4 10.21 12.99 1.18
C LEU A 4 8.80 13.22 0.62
N SER A 5 8.36 14.48 0.55
CA SER A 5 7.07 14.84 -0.05
C SER A 5 7.00 14.54 -1.56
N ALA A 6 8.12 14.74 -2.28
CA ALA A 6 8.19 14.43 -3.71
C ALA A 6 8.19 12.92 -3.94
N GLN A 7 8.95 12.17 -3.14
CA GLN A 7 8.92 10.70 -3.17
C GLN A 7 7.52 10.15 -2.84
N GLN A 8 6.86 10.70 -1.82
CA GLN A 8 5.49 10.30 -1.46
C GLN A 8 4.52 10.46 -2.64
N GLN A 9 4.61 11.59 -3.35
CA GLN A 9 3.76 11.87 -4.50
C GLN A 9 4.03 10.88 -5.65
N GLU A 10 5.31 10.60 -5.93
CA GLU A 10 5.73 9.63 -6.95
C GLU A 10 5.23 8.21 -6.63
N VAL A 11 5.30 7.80 -5.37
CA VAL A 11 4.76 6.50 -4.93
C VAL A 11 3.24 6.45 -5.09
N LEU A 12 2.52 7.51 -4.69
CA LEU A 12 1.06 7.59 -4.87
C LEU A 12 0.67 7.50 -6.34
N GLU A 13 1.37 8.20 -7.22
CA GLU A 13 1.15 8.17 -8.67
C GLU A 13 1.43 6.78 -9.24
N LEU A 14 2.59 6.19 -8.94
CA LEU A 14 2.97 4.86 -9.38
C LEU A 14 1.96 3.78 -8.95
N ILE A 15 1.51 3.79 -7.69
CA ILE A 15 0.49 2.86 -7.20
C ILE A 15 -0.83 3.09 -7.93
N THR A 16 -1.25 4.34 -8.10
CA THR A 16 -2.51 4.71 -8.77
C THR A 16 -2.51 4.25 -10.23
N GLU A 17 -1.42 4.45 -10.96
CA GLU A 17 -1.25 4.00 -12.34
C GLU A 17 -1.20 2.48 -12.45
N THR A 18 -0.50 1.83 -11.54
CA THR A 18 -0.36 0.36 -11.52
C THR A 18 -1.71 -0.33 -11.29
N LEU A 19 -2.48 0.15 -10.30
CA LEU A 19 -3.70 -0.52 -9.82
C LEU A 19 -4.99 -0.01 -10.48
N GLY A 20 -4.99 1.24 -10.96
CA GLY A 20 -6.09 1.80 -11.73
C GLY A 20 -7.47 1.58 -11.11
N ASN A 21 -8.37 0.93 -11.86
CA ASN A 21 -9.77 0.74 -11.47
C ASN A 21 -10.01 -0.38 -10.44
N MET A 22 -8.98 -1.16 -10.11
CA MET A 22 -9.05 -2.27 -9.15
C MET A 22 -9.18 -1.78 -7.71
N VAL A 23 -8.70 -0.55 -7.47
CA VAL A 23 -8.79 0.13 -6.19
C VAL A 23 -9.87 1.21 -6.22
N SER A 24 -10.54 1.43 -5.10
CA SER A 24 -11.48 2.53 -4.93
C SER A 24 -10.76 3.85 -4.61
N ILE A 25 -9.60 3.76 -3.95
CA ILE A 25 -8.79 4.90 -3.52
C ILE A 25 -7.35 4.47 -3.25
N VAL A 26 -6.41 5.39 -3.47
CA VAL A 26 -5.03 5.35 -2.96
C VAL A 26 -4.83 6.62 -2.13
N THR A 27 -4.47 6.51 -0.86
CA THR A 27 -4.45 7.67 0.05
C THR A 27 -3.47 7.48 1.20
N ILE A 28 -3.03 8.60 1.79
CA ILE A 28 -2.34 8.65 3.10
C ILE A 28 -3.29 8.94 4.27
N ASP A 29 -4.56 9.19 3.98
CA ASP A 29 -5.59 9.46 5.01
C ASP A 29 -6.37 8.18 5.32
N ALA A 30 -6.05 7.58 6.46
CA ALA A 30 -6.70 6.37 6.95
C ALA A 30 -8.21 6.56 7.16
N ALA A 31 -8.70 7.78 7.40
CA ALA A 31 -10.13 8.04 7.57
C ALA A 31 -10.94 7.90 6.26
N LEU A 32 -10.27 8.00 5.11
CA LEU A 32 -10.88 7.82 3.79
C LEU A 32 -10.91 6.36 3.34
N ILE A 33 -10.24 5.45 4.05
CA ILE A 33 -10.24 4.03 3.70
C ILE A 33 -11.61 3.42 3.99
N GLN A 34 -12.32 3.18 2.89
CA GLN A 34 -13.61 2.49 2.88
C GLN A 34 -13.58 1.45 1.75
N PRO A 35 -13.16 0.21 2.04
CA PRO A 35 -13.17 -0.85 1.04
C PRO A 35 -14.58 -1.08 0.49
N GLN A 36 -14.68 -1.32 -0.81
CA GLN A 36 -15.97 -1.51 -1.50
C GLN A 36 -16.10 -2.96 -1.96
N ALA A 37 -17.34 -3.40 -2.20
CA ALA A 37 -17.55 -4.74 -2.77
C ALA A 37 -16.83 -4.84 -4.13
N GLY A 38 -15.92 -5.81 -4.26
CA GLY A 38 -15.14 -6.05 -5.49
C GLY A 38 -14.01 -5.06 -5.76
N LYS A 39 -13.68 -4.15 -4.83
CA LYS A 39 -12.51 -3.26 -4.94
C LYS A 39 -11.73 -3.19 -3.63
N ALA A 40 -10.41 -3.18 -3.74
CA ALA A 40 -9.56 -2.86 -2.60
C ALA A 40 -9.47 -1.34 -2.39
N ALA A 41 -9.02 -0.91 -1.22
CA ALA A 41 -8.53 0.43 -0.94
C ALA A 41 -7.04 0.33 -0.62
N VAL A 42 -6.27 1.37 -0.94
CA VAL A 42 -4.84 1.41 -0.64
C VAL A 42 -4.51 2.55 0.31
N PHE A 43 -3.80 2.20 1.36
CA PHE A 43 -3.25 3.15 2.33
C PHE A 43 -1.74 3.20 2.19
N LEU A 44 -1.17 4.37 1.87
CA LEU A 44 0.26 4.60 1.89
C LEU A 44 0.67 5.02 3.30
N GLU A 45 1.57 4.25 3.91
CA GLU A 45 2.08 4.53 5.25
C GLU A 45 3.11 5.67 5.23
N ALA A 46 3.39 6.22 6.42
CA ALA A 46 4.60 7.02 6.59
C ALA A 46 5.83 6.14 6.29
N PRO A 47 6.86 6.68 5.61
CA PRO A 47 8.01 5.88 5.26
C PRO A 47 8.81 5.52 6.50
N GLU A 48 9.43 4.35 6.48
CA GLU A 48 10.45 3.98 7.46
C GLU A 48 11.81 4.53 7.05
N LEU A 49 12.64 4.86 8.05
CA LEU A 49 14.03 5.24 7.86
C LEU A 49 14.91 4.10 8.36
N GLU A 50 15.54 3.38 7.45
CA GLU A 50 16.51 2.34 7.77
C GLU A 50 17.91 2.94 7.78
N ALA A 51 18.58 2.95 8.93
CA ALA A 51 19.94 3.43 9.04
C ALA A 51 20.93 2.35 8.58
N GLU A 52 21.67 2.64 7.51
CA GLU A 52 22.83 1.83 7.10
C GLU A 52 24.08 2.21 7.91
N SER A 53 24.23 3.50 8.21
CA SER A 53 25.25 4.08 9.09
C SER A 53 24.67 5.28 9.86
N PHE A 54 25.50 5.98 10.65
CA PHE A 54 25.09 7.18 11.38
C PHE A 54 24.63 8.33 10.46
N ASP A 55 25.14 8.36 9.23
CA ASP A 55 24.93 9.43 8.25
C ASP A 55 24.19 8.98 6.98
N ILE A 56 23.89 7.69 6.83
CA ILE A 56 23.19 7.13 5.66
C ILE A 56 21.89 6.47 6.12
N HIS A 57 20.78 7.00 5.58
CA HIS A 57 19.43 6.48 5.81
C HIS A 57 18.77 6.14 4.48
N ASN A 58 18.22 4.93 4.39
CA ASN A 58 17.35 4.51 3.30
C ASN A 58 15.90 4.81 3.68
N VAL A 59 15.16 5.36 2.72
CA VAL A 59 13.72 5.63 2.85
C VAL A 59 12.97 4.44 2.28
N VAL A 60 12.20 3.77 3.13
CA VAL A 60 11.42 2.58 2.75
C VAL A 60 9.94 2.92 2.77
N TRP A 61 9.28 2.78 1.62
CA TRP A 61 7.86 3.04 1.46
C TRP A 61 7.06 1.75 1.57
N LYS A 62 5.95 1.80 2.31
CA LYS A 62 5.04 0.66 2.52
C LYS A 62 3.61 1.10 2.25
N PHE A 63 2.82 0.21 1.64
CA PHE A 63 1.40 0.45 1.47
C PHE A 63 0.59 -0.81 1.76
N ASP A 64 -0.59 -0.61 2.31
CA ASP A 64 -1.55 -1.67 2.62
C ASP A 64 -2.62 -1.74 1.55
N VAL A 65 -2.81 -2.93 0.97
CA VAL A 65 -3.98 -3.28 0.15
C VAL A 65 -5.05 -3.87 1.06
N ILE A 66 -6.17 -3.17 1.18
CA ILE A 66 -7.20 -3.42 2.19
C ILE A 66 -8.51 -3.74 1.48
N ALA A 67 -9.15 -4.85 1.82
CA ALA A 67 -10.43 -5.21 1.20
C ALA A 67 -11.46 -5.72 2.22
N GLY A 68 -12.72 -5.65 1.80
CA GLY A 68 -13.85 -6.24 2.51
C GLY A 68 -14.33 -5.47 3.73
N THR A 69 -15.20 -6.13 4.50
CA THR A 69 -15.75 -5.69 5.77
C THR A 69 -15.58 -6.80 6.80
N PRO A 70 -15.87 -6.57 8.10
CA PRO A 70 -15.87 -7.64 9.09
C PRO A 70 -16.74 -8.87 8.70
N THR A 71 -17.74 -8.70 7.84
CA THR A 71 -18.65 -9.79 7.40
C THR A 71 -18.30 -10.40 6.04
N THR A 72 -17.38 -9.82 5.26
CA THR A 72 -17.04 -10.26 3.89
C THR A 72 -15.58 -10.68 3.72
N GLN A 73 -14.86 -10.95 4.81
CA GLN A 73 -13.43 -11.27 4.79
C GLN A 73 -13.04 -12.40 3.81
N MET A 74 -13.87 -13.44 3.67
CA MET A 74 -13.60 -14.55 2.74
C MET A 74 -13.57 -14.08 1.28
N LEU A 75 -14.46 -13.16 0.88
CA LEU A 75 -14.50 -12.59 -0.47
C LEU A 75 -13.45 -11.47 -0.65
N ALA A 76 -13.03 -10.86 0.46
CA ALA A 76 -12.01 -9.81 0.46
C ALA A 76 -10.64 -10.35 0.02
N LEU A 77 -10.30 -11.59 0.40
CA LEU A 77 -9.05 -12.22 0.01
C LEU A 77 -8.91 -12.30 -1.50
N GLU A 78 -9.95 -12.74 -2.24
CA GLU A 78 -9.92 -12.79 -3.71
C GLU A 78 -9.62 -11.42 -4.33
N SER A 79 -10.22 -10.35 -3.78
CA SER A 79 -9.97 -8.98 -4.26
C SER A 79 -8.53 -8.55 -3.98
N ILE A 80 -7.98 -8.91 -2.81
CA ILE A 80 -6.57 -8.63 -2.48
C ILE A 80 -5.65 -9.42 -3.41
N PHE A 81 -5.86 -10.73 -3.58
CA PHE A 81 -5.04 -11.56 -4.45
C PHE A 81 -5.04 -11.06 -5.90
N THR A 82 -6.19 -10.64 -6.42
CA THR A 82 -6.24 -10.03 -7.76
C THR A 82 -5.35 -8.78 -7.84
N VAL A 83 -5.33 -7.94 -6.79
CA VAL A 83 -4.44 -6.77 -6.72
C VAL A 83 -2.97 -7.18 -6.61
N LEU A 84 -2.65 -8.21 -5.82
CA LEU A 84 -1.27 -8.71 -5.69
C LEU A 84 -0.75 -9.33 -7.01
N ASP A 85 -1.61 -10.04 -7.75
CA ASP A 85 -1.27 -10.55 -9.09
C ASP A 85 -0.96 -9.39 -10.03
N ARG A 86 -1.76 -8.31 -10.01
CA ARG A 86 -1.49 -7.11 -10.79
C ARG A 86 -0.16 -6.44 -10.43
N ILE A 87 0.20 -6.40 -9.15
CA ILE A 87 1.50 -5.87 -8.71
C ILE A 87 2.63 -6.76 -9.21
N THR A 88 2.49 -8.09 -9.12
CA THR A 88 3.47 -9.06 -9.59
C THR A 88 3.70 -8.96 -11.11
N ASP A 89 2.65 -8.66 -11.87
CA ASP A 89 2.69 -8.46 -13.32
C ASP A 89 3.08 -7.02 -13.74
N SER A 90 3.48 -6.17 -12.79
CA SER A 90 3.87 -4.78 -13.04
C SER A 90 5.36 -4.53 -12.83
N ASP A 91 5.84 -3.37 -13.24
CA ASP A 91 7.22 -2.91 -12.97
C ASP A 91 7.36 -2.31 -11.54
N LEU A 92 6.39 -2.51 -10.65
CA LEU A 92 6.47 -2.03 -9.27
C LEU A 92 7.59 -2.77 -8.54
N ASN A 93 8.63 -2.04 -8.12
CA ASN A 93 9.81 -2.61 -7.49
C ASN A 93 9.58 -2.92 -6.00
N TYR A 94 8.97 -4.07 -5.69
CA TYR A 94 8.67 -4.48 -4.31
C TYR A 94 9.70 -5.45 -3.72
N THR A 95 9.84 -5.43 -2.40
CA THR A 95 10.71 -6.32 -1.61
C THR A 95 9.91 -7.45 -0.97
N THR A 96 8.79 -7.12 -0.32
CA THR A 96 7.97 -8.11 0.39
C THR A 96 6.48 -7.83 0.25
N MET A 97 5.68 -8.89 0.34
CA MET A 97 4.23 -8.84 0.48
C MET A 97 3.83 -9.76 1.63
N ARG A 98 3.15 -9.25 2.64
CA ARG A 98 2.80 -10.02 3.85
C ARG A 98 1.40 -9.71 4.35
N PRO A 99 0.67 -10.70 4.88
CA PRO A 99 -0.64 -10.45 5.47
C PRO A 99 -0.49 -9.59 6.74
N VAL A 100 -1.37 -8.60 6.87
CA VAL A 100 -1.47 -7.74 8.05
C VAL A 100 -2.94 -7.57 8.44
N THR A 101 -3.18 -7.12 9.67
CA THR A 101 -4.52 -6.71 10.11
C THR A 101 -4.58 -5.20 10.11
N TRP A 102 -5.45 -4.64 9.27
CA TRP A 102 -5.62 -3.20 9.19
C TRP A 102 -6.77 -2.74 10.08
N THR A 103 -6.61 -1.62 10.79
CA THR A 103 -7.62 -1.10 11.71
C THR A 103 -7.94 0.36 11.36
N ALA A 104 -9.12 0.63 10.79
CA ALA A 104 -9.63 2.00 10.64
C ALA A 104 -10.36 2.41 11.91
N GLY A 105 -9.68 3.05 12.87
CA GLY A 105 -10.33 3.65 14.04
C GLY A 105 -11.44 2.79 14.65
N SER A 106 -12.69 3.26 14.58
CA SER A 106 -13.89 2.54 15.05
C SER A 106 -14.57 1.63 14.02
N ALA A 107 -14.15 1.64 12.75
CA ALA A 107 -14.74 0.85 11.66
C ALA A 107 -14.42 -0.65 11.73
N GLY A 108 -13.49 -1.05 12.61
CA GLY A 108 -13.14 -2.44 12.86
C GLY A 108 -11.86 -2.90 12.17
N LYS A 109 -11.68 -4.22 12.13
CA LYS A 109 -10.49 -4.88 11.56
C LYS A 109 -10.78 -5.42 10.16
N PHE A 110 -9.86 -5.15 9.24
CA PHE A 110 -9.93 -5.55 7.85
C PHE A 110 -8.79 -6.51 7.51
N ALA A 111 -9.06 -7.43 6.58
CA ALA A 111 -8.00 -8.19 5.95
C ALA A 111 -7.19 -7.24 5.06
N ALA A 112 -5.87 -7.30 5.18
CA ALA A 112 -4.98 -6.48 4.38
C ALA A 112 -3.68 -7.22 4.09
N TYR A 113 -2.98 -6.77 3.06
CA TYR A 113 -1.61 -7.16 2.77
C TYR A 113 -0.77 -5.91 2.68
N GLN A 114 0.34 -5.90 3.40
CA GLN A 114 1.33 -4.84 3.35
C GLN A 114 2.36 -5.20 2.28
N ILE A 115 2.63 -4.23 1.42
CA ILE A 115 3.64 -4.31 0.37
C ILE A 115 4.72 -3.30 0.71
N GLU A 116 5.95 -3.77 0.74
CA GLU A 116 7.14 -2.97 0.97
C GLU A 116 7.85 -2.75 -0.35
N LEU A 117 8.16 -1.50 -0.68
CA LEU A 117 8.90 -1.13 -1.88
C LEU A 117 10.40 -1.17 -1.62
N ASN A 118 11.17 -1.54 -2.64
CA ASN A 118 12.59 -1.27 -2.65
C ASN A 118 12.82 0.26 -2.59
N PRO A 119 13.97 0.72 -2.05
CA PRO A 119 14.32 2.12 -2.08
C PRO A 119 14.19 2.70 -3.49
N LEU A 120 13.55 3.86 -3.60
CA LEU A 120 13.44 4.56 -4.89
C LEU A 120 14.82 5.04 -5.32
N ASP A 121 15.09 4.96 -6.62
CA ASP A 121 16.32 5.51 -7.19
C ASP A 121 16.38 7.03 -6.92
N ASN A 122 17.53 7.47 -6.42
CA ASN A 122 17.73 8.83 -5.88
C ASN A 122 18.22 9.86 -6.92
N ASP A 123 17.98 9.61 -8.21
CA ASP A 123 18.42 10.47 -9.34
C ASP A 123 18.18 11.97 -9.08
#